data_AF-A0A151BJZ0-F1
#
_entry.id   AF-A0A151BJZ0-F1
#
_cell.length_a   1.000
_cell.length_b   1.000
_cell.length_c   1.000
_cell.angle_alpha   90.00
_cell.angle_beta   90.00
_cell.angle_gamma   90.00
#
_symmetry.space_group_name_H-M   'P 1'
#
loop_
_entity.id
_entity.type
_entity.pdbx_description
1 polymer ?
#
loop_
_entity_poly.entity_id
_entity_poly.type
_entity_poly.pdbx_seq_one_letter_code
_entity_poly.pdbx_strand_id
1 'polypeptide(L)'
;MIVDTDTMQFEAIQNPAQYAGGGAGIQAAQTVANKGVQIVLTGNVGPNAYQALSAAGIQVLTGVYGTVREAVMKYKQGELRSTPGPTAPMHYGMGGGYGMGTGMGMGRGRGRGMGRGMGGFAPSAYPGATTIPTPQMTKEQEIQMLKNQMQVLQNQLEQLRKRLRELER
;
A
#
# COMPACT_ATOMS: atom_id res chain seq x y z
N MET A 1 -1.48 -4.08 -21.94
CA MET A 1 -1.26 -4.04 -23.39
C MET A 1 0.22 -3.81 -23.63
N ILE A 2 0.78 -4.46 -24.64
CA ILE A 2 2.17 -4.30 -25.08
C ILE A 2 2.11 -3.68 -26.48
N VAL A 3 2.99 -2.71 -26.76
CA VAL A 3 3.05 -2.02 -28.05
C VAL A 3 4.49 -2.00 -28.53
N ASP A 4 4.70 -2.39 -29.78
CA ASP A 4 5.96 -2.20 -30.49
C ASP A 4 6.01 -0.77 -31.04
N THR A 5 7.01 0.01 -30.64
CA THR A 5 7.07 1.46 -30.93
C THR A 5 7.45 1.80 -32.37
N ASP A 6 8.01 0.83 -33.09
CA ASP A 6 8.48 0.99 -34.47
C ASP A 6 7.35 0.66 -35.46
N THR A 7 6.67 -0.45 -35.22
CA THR A 7 5.60 -0.97 -36.08
C THR A 7 4.20 -0.54 -35.64
N MET A 8 4.04 -0.06 -34.41
CA MET A 8 2.75 0.24 -33.77
C MET A 8 1.82 -0.98 -33.61
N GLN A 9 2.35 -2.20 -33.76
CA GLN A 9 1.62 -3.43 -33.44
C GLN A 9 1.39 -3.52 -31.93
N PHE A 10 0.25 -4.09 -31.53
CA PHE A 10 -0.09 -4.20 -30.12
C PHE A 10 -0.70 -5.56 -29.77
N GLU A 11 -0.43 -6.00 -28.55
CA GLU A 11 -1.00 -7.21 -27.95
C GLU A 11 -1.71 -6.83 -26.64
N ALA A 12 -3.00 -7.16 -26.53
CA ALA A 12 -3.75 -6.98 -25.29
C ALA A 12 -3.70 -8.25 -24.45
N ILE A 13 -2.92 -8.22 -23.38
CA ILE A 13 -2.83 -9.31 -22.41
C ILE A 13 -3.73 -8.99 -21.22
N GLN A 14 -4.61 -9.92 -20.86
CA GLN A 14 -5.41 -9.82 -19.65
C GLN A 14 -4.50 -9.99 -18.43
N ASN A 15 -4.68 -9.14 -17.41
CA ASN A 15 -3.95 -9.27 -16.16
C ASN A 15 -4.75 -10.14 -15.18
N PRO A 16 -4.44 -11.45 -15.01
CA PRO A 16 -5.17 -12.29 -14.06
C PRO A 16 -4.97 -11.81 -12.62
N ALA A 17 -3.85 -11.13 -12.34
CA ALA A 17 -3.51 -10.65 -11.01
C ALA A 17 -4.43 -9.50 -10.53
N GLN A 18 -5.29 -8.95 -11.39
CA GLN A 18 -6.28 -7.95 -11.00
C GLN A 18 -7.27 -8.48 -9.94
N TYR A 19 -7.46 -9.80 -9.88
CA TYR A 19 -8.34 -10.48 -8.92
C TYR A 19 -7.57 -11.03 -7.71
N ALA A 20 -6.25 -10.79 -7.61
CA ALA A 20 -5.44 -11.30 -6.52
C ALA A 20 -5.69 -10.50 -5.24
N GLY A 21 -5.86 -11.21 -4.10
CA GLY A 21 -5.98 -10.58 -2.76
C GLY A 21 -4.69 -9.90 -2.27
N GLY A 22 -3.59 -10.05 -3.00
CA GLY A 22 -2.30 -9.44 -2.70
C GLY A 22 -1.26 -9.76 -3.78
N GLY A 23 -0.21 -8.96 -3.87
CA GLY A 23 0.91 -9.22 -4.79
C GLY A 23 0.61 -8.98 -6.28
N ALA A 24 -0.53 -8.36 -6.61
CA ALA A 24 -0.94 -8.11 -8.00
C ALA A 24 0.15 -7.39 -8.82
N GLY A 25 0.84 -6.42 -8.20
CA GLY A 25 1.92 -5.69 -8.84
C GLY A 25 3.15 -6.53 -9.18
N ILE A 26 3.49 -7.52 -8.35
CA ILE A 26 4.63 -8.42 -8.60
C ILE A 26 4.31 -9.35 -9.77
N GLN A 27 3.11 -9.96 -9.76
CA GLN A 27 2.69 -10.85 -10.84
C GLN A 27 2.57 -10.11 -12.18
N ALA A 28 2.06 -8.87 -12.16
CA ALA A 28 2.04 -8.01 -13.34
C ALA A 28 3.46 -7.73 -13.85
N ALA A 29 4.40 -7.39 -12.96
CA ALA A 29 5.79 -7.14 -13.31
C ALA A 29 6.46 -8.39 -13.93
N GLN A 30 6.23 -9.57 -13.36
CA GLN A 30 6.74 -10.85 -13.89
C GLN A 30 6.18 -11.15 -15.29
N THR A 31 4.87 -10.94 -15.48
CA THR A 31 4.22 -11.17 -16.79
C THR A 31 4.82 -10.27 -17.86
N VAL A 32 5.05 -9.00 -17.53
CA VAL A 32 5.66 -8.01 -18.43
C VAL A 32 7.13 -8.36 -18.72
N ALA A 33 7.89 -8.77 -17.71
CA ALA A 33 9.27 -9.20 -17.88
C ALA A 33 9.42 -10.44 -18.78
N ASN A 34 8.55 -11.44 -18.61
CA ASN A 34 8.54 -12.64 -19.43
C ASN A 34 8.21 -12.35 -20.91
N LYS A 35 7.54 -11.24 -21.19
CA LYS A 35 7.24 -10.77 -22.55
C LYS A 35 8.39 -9.94 -23.16
N GLY A 36 9.50 -9.75 -22.45
CA GLY A 36 10.67 -9.02 -22.96
C GLY A 36 10.44 -7.51 -23.10
N VAL A 37 9.48 -6.95 -22.36
CA VAL A 37 9.18 -5.52 -22.40
C VAL A 37 10.33 -4.72 -21.79
N GLN A 38 10.80 -3.71 -22.51
CA GLN A 38 11.90 -2.84 -22.06
C GLN A 38 11.41 -1.69 -21.17
N ILE A 39 10.18 -1.22 -21.43
CA ILE A 39 9.65 0.03 -20.86
C ILE A 39 8.20 -0.15 -20.43
N VAL A 40 7.88 0.28 -19.21
CA VAL A 40 6.51 0.32 -18.68
C VAL A 40 6.05 1.76 -18.52
N LEU A 41 4.94 2.08 -19.19
CA LEU A 41 4.21 3.33 -19.05
C LEU A 41 3.05 3.12 -18.09
N THR A 42 3.00 3.86 -16.99
CA THR A 42 1.92 3.76 -16.00
C THR A 42 1.59 5.11 -15.38
N GLY A 43 0.42 5.24 -14.75
CA GLY A 43 0.11 6.38 -13.90
C GLY A 43 0.95 6.33 -12.63
N ASN A 44 0.77 5.27 -11.86
CA ASN A 44 1.47 5.04 -10.59
C ASN A 44 2.09 3.64 -10.53
N VAL A 45 3.10 3.50 -9.66
CA VAL A 45 3.78 2.22 -9.40
C VAL A 45 4.03 2.07 -7.89
N GLY A 46 3.65 0.91 -7.34
CA GLY A 46 3.87 0.58 -5.93
C GLY A 46 5.27 0.01 -5.67
N PRO A 47 5.74 -0.04 -4.40
CA PRO A 47 7.11 -0.43 -4.05
C PRO A 47 7.51 -1.80 -4.60
N ASN A 48 6.68 -2.82 -4.40
CA ASN A 48 6.97 -4.18 -4.82
C ASN A 48 7.02 -4.33 -6.35
N ALA A 49 6.11 -3.64 -7.05
CA ALA A 49 6.07 -3.66 -8.51
C ALA A 49 7.29 -2.94 -9.09
N TYR A 50 7.65 -1.78 -8.54
CA TYR A 50 8.83 -1.03 -8.95
C TYR A 50 10.09 -1.87 -8.77
N GLN A 51 10.28 -2.47 -7.59
CA GLN A 51 11.43 -3.34 -7.32
C GLN A 51 11.51 -4.52 -8.30
N ALA A 52 10.38 -5.19 -8.57
CA ALA A 52 10.35 -6.31 -9.51
C ALA A 52 10.68 -5.88 -10.95
N LEU A 53 10.12 -4.76 -11.41
CA LEU A 53 10.40 -4.20 -12.74
C LEU A 53 11.86 -3.76 -12.86
N SER A 54 12.40 -3.06 -11.87
CA SER A 54 13.80 -2.61 -11.84
C SER A 54 14.77 -3.78 -11.81
N ALA A 55 14.49 -4.83 -11.03
CA ALA A 55 15.30 -6.04 -10.99
C ALA A 55 15.33 -6.78 -12.34
N ALA A 56 14.26 -6.67 -13.13
CA ALA A 56 14.19 -7.20 -14.49
C ALA A 56 14.82 -6.26 -15.54
N GLY A 57 15.42 -5.14 -15.13
CA GLY A 57 16.03 -4.16 -16.05
C GLY A 57 15.00 -3.34 -16.84
N ILE A 58 13.74 -3.31 -16.40
CA ILE A 58 12.65 -2.62 -17.10
C ILE A 58 12.56 -1.18 -16.59
N GLN A 59 12.63 -0.24 -17.52
CA GLN A 59 12.49 1.17 -17.20
C GLN A 59 11.03 1.53 -16.95
N VAL A 60 10.76 2.23 -15.85
CA VAL A 60 9.40 2.66 -15.47
C VAL A 60 9.26 4.16 -15.69
N LEU A 61 8.24 4.56 -16.45
CA LEU A 61 7.81 5.95 -16.62
C LEU A 61 6.41 6.13 -16.03
N THR A 62 6.30 7.08 -15.10
CA THR A 62 5.07 7.36 -14.34
C THR A 62 4.44 8.68 -14.76
N GLY A 63 3.23 8.97 -14.24
CA GLY A 63 2.50 10.19 -14.58
C GLY A 63 1.86 10.14 -15.97
N VAL A 64 1.68 8.94 -16.52
CA VAL A 64 1.04 8.73 -17.82
C VAL A 64 -0.47 8.66 -17.64
N TYR A 65 -1.19 9.49 -18.40
CA TYR A 65 -2.65 9.57 -18.42
C TYR A 65 -3.16 9.79 -19.85
N GLY A 66 -4.43 9.47 -20.08
CA GLY A 66 -5.09 9.59 -21.37
C GLY A 66 -5.23 8.25 -22.10
N THR A 67 -5.37 8.30 -23.42
CA THR A 67 -5.46 7.09 -24.25
C THR A 67 -4.10 6.42 -24.40
N VAL A 68 -4.06 5.13 -24.71
CA VAL A 68 -2.77 4.44 -24.91
C VAL A 68 -2.02 5.01 -26.12
N ARG A 69 -2.74 5.45 -27.16
CA ARG A 69 -2.14 6.13 -28.31
C ARG A 69 -1.42 7.40 -27.88
N GLU A 70 -2.04 8.24 -27.04
CA GLU A 70 -1.40 9.43 -26.49
C GLU A 70 -0.16 9.10 -25.65
N ALA A 71 -0.24 8.08 -24.80
CA ALA A 71 0.89 7.63 -23.99
C ALA A 71 2.10 7.23 -24.85
N VAL A 72 1.87 6.46 -25.91
CA VAL A 72 2.93 6.04 -26.85
C VAL A 72 3.50 7.25 -27.60
N MET A 73 2.66 8.20 -28.03
CA MET A 73 3.16 9.42 -28.69
C MET A 73 4.03 10.26 -27.76
N LYS A 74 3.59 10.51 -26.52
CA LYS A 74 4.37 11.24 -25.52
C LYS A 74 5.70 10.56 -25.21
N TYR A 75 5.71 9.23 -25.17
CA TYR A 75 6.94 8.44 -25.04
C TYR A 75 7.88 8.69 -26.23
N LYS A 76 7.39 8.57 -27.47
CA LYS A 76 8.18 8.80 -28.69
C LYS A 76 8.70 10.24 -28.80
N GLN A 77 7.98 11.20 -28.23
CA GLN A 77 8.37 12.62 -28.16
C GLN A 77 9.37 12.92 -27.03
N GLY A 78 9.67 11.95 -26.15
CA GLY A 78 10.58 12.15 -25.01
C GLY A 78 9.99 13.00 -23.88
N GLU A 79 8.67 13.18 -23.84
CA GLU A 79 7.99 14.01 -22.83
C GLU A 79 7.84 13.30 -21.48
N LEU A 80 7.94 11.97 -21.47
CA LEU A 80 7.80 11.14 -20.28
C LEU A 80 9.13 11.01 -19.56
N ARG A 81 9.10 11.10 -18.23
CA ARG A 81 10.28 10.95 -17.37
C ARG A 81 10.28 9.62 -16.66
N SER A 82 11.46 9.02 -16.53
CA SER A 82 11.63 7.85 -15.68
C SER A 82 11.46 8.25 -14.22
N THR A 83 10.85 7.37 -13.42
CA THR A 83 10.74 7.58 -11.98
C THR A 83 11.93 6.95 -11.24
N PRO A 84 12.56 7.67 -10.30
CA PRO A 84 13.64 7.12 -9.47
C PRO A 84 13.14 6.16 -8.38
N GLY A 85 11.81 6.00 -8.22
CA GLY A 85 11.24 5.17 -7.18
C GLY A 85 9.72 4.96 -7.32
N PRO A 86 9.12 4.21 -6.38
CA PRO A 86 7.68 4.02 -6.33
C PRO A 86 6.93 5.32 -6.06
N THR A 87 5.76 5.48 -6.68
CA THR A 87 4.90 6.66 -6.54
C THR A 87 3.65 6.41 -5.70
N ALA A 88 3.29 5.15 -5.47
CA ALA A 88 2.18 4.77 -4.60
C ALA A 88 2.66 4.35 -3.20
N PRO A 89 1.91 4.66 -2.12
CA PRO A 89 2.26 4.25 -0.77
C PRO A 89 2.30 2.73 -0.65
N MET A 90 3.16 2.23 0.24
CA MET A 90 3.24 0.81 0.53
C MET A 90 1.92 0.35 1.18
N HIS A 91 1.14 -0.46 0.47
CA HIS A 91 -0.04 -1.12 1.01
C HIS A 91 0.23 -2.62 1.07
N TYR A 92 0.37 -3.15 2.28
CA TYR A 92 0.15 -4.58 2.51
C TYR A 92 -1.36 -4.83 2.40
N GLY A 93 -1.76 -5.93 1.75
CA GLY A 93 -3.16 -6.24 1.45
C GLY A 93 -4.10 -6.02 2.64
N MET A 94 -5.28 -5.46 2.35
CA MET A 94 -6.33 -5.22 3.34
C MET A 94 -6.91 -6.57 3.78
N GLY A 95 -6.27 -7.15 4.80
CA GLY A 95 -6.62 -8.42 5.41
C GLY A 95 -6.06 -8.52 6.83
N GLY A 96 -5.91 -7.38 7.51
CA GLY A 96 -5.69 -7.30 8.95
C GLY A 96 -6.91 -6.65 9.57
N GLY A 97 -8.06 -7.32 9.49
CA GLY A 97 -9.13 -6.98 10.39
C GLY A 97 -8.58 -7.07 11.80
N TYR A 98 -8.46 -5.94 12.49
CA TYR A 98 -8.45 -5.92 13.94
C TYR A 98 -9.87 -6.26 14.41
N GLY A 99 -10.36 -7.43 14.00
CA GLY A 99 -11.21 -8.21 14.88
C GLY A 99 -10.32 -8.57 16.06
N MET A 100 -10.29 -7.70 17.06
CA MET A 100 -10.21 -8.20 18.43
C MET A 100 -11.41 -9.12 18.58
N GLY A 101 -11.23 -10.38 18.17
CA GLY A 101 -11.83 -11.50 18.86
C GLY A 101 -11.28 -11.43 20.27
N THR A 102 -11.86 -10.55 21.07
CA THR A 102 -11.77 -10.57 22.52
C THR A 102 -12.30 -11.95 22.86
N GLY A 103 -11.37 -12.89 23.03
CA GLY A 103 -11.68 -14.21 23.49
C GLY A 103 -12.62 -14.05 24.68
N MET A 104 -13.71 -14.81 24.64
CA MET A 104 -14.54 -15.13 25.79
C MET A 104 -13.66 -15.77 26.87
N GLY A 105 -12.87 -14.94 27.54
CA GLY A 105 -12.27 -15.23 28.83
C GLY A 105 -13.35 -14.97 29.86
N MET A 106 -14.00 -16.06 30.27
CA MET A 106 -15.01 -16.16 31.31
C MET A 106 -14.43 -15.69 32.66
N GLY A 107 -14.23 -14.39 32.81
CA GLY A 107 -13.68 -13.72 33.98
C GLY A 107 -14.81 -13.30 34.92
N ARG A 108 -15.11 -14.17 35.86
CA ARG A 108 -16.06 -14.06 36.97
C ARG A 108 -15.78 -12.79 37.82
N GLY A 109 -16.31 -11.64 37.39
CA GLY A 109 -16.19 -10.35 38.09
C GLY A 109 -17.55 -9.81 38.50
N ARG A 110 -17.99 -10.17 39.71
CA ARG A 110 -19.21 -9.72 40.37
C ARG A 110 -19.09 -8.22 40.71
N GLY A 111 -19.55 -7.35 39.82
CA GLY A 111 -19.61 -5.89 40.02
C GLY A 111 -21.01 -5.35 39.76
N ARG A 112 -21.81 -5.25 40.84
CA ARG A 112 -23.11 -4.57 40.89
C ARG A 112 -22.93 -3.10 40.52
N GLY A 113 -23.67 -2.59 39.53
CA GLY A 113 -23.59 -1.19 39.12
C GLY A 113 -24.72 -0.74 38.18
N MET A 114 -25.95 -0.77 38.71
CA MET A 114 -27.10 0.12 38.43
C MET A 114 -27.06 1.04 37.19
N GLY A 115 -28.02 0.86 36.26
CA GLY A 115 -28.50 1.96 35.40
C GLY A 115 -29.17 1.58 34.08
N ARG A 116 -30.52 1.58 34.07
CA ARG A 116 -31.47 1.84 32.93
C ARG A 116 -31.23 1.07 31.61
N GLY A 117 -32.09 0.13 31.20
CA GLY A 117 -33.34 0.41 30.45
C GLY A 117 -33.05 1.19 29.15
N MET A 118 -33.32 0.75 27.91
CA MET A 118 -34.54 0.11 27.39
C MET A 118 -34.39 -0.08 25.86
N GLY A 119 -34.74 -1.26 25.34
CA GLY A 119 -35.44 -1.50 24.06
C GLY A 119 -34.85 -1.10 22.69
N GLY A 120 -34.74 -2.10 21.80
CA GLY A 120 -35.38 -2.03 20.48
C GLY A 120 -34.47 -1.88 19.24
N PHE A 121 -34.42 -2.93 18.41
CA PHE A 121 -33.86 -2.90 17.06
C PHE A 121 -34.83 -2.27 16.03
N ALA A 122 -34.33 -1.25 15.33
CA ALA A 122 -34.40 -1.02 13.87
C ALA A 122 -35.74 -0.60 13.18
N PRO A 123 -35.74 -0.21 11.89
CA PRO A 123 -35.11 0.99 11.30
C PRO A 123 -36.05 1.77 10.34
N SER A 124 -35.89 3.10 10.20
CA SER A 124 -36.00 3.87 8.94
C SER A 124 -36.09 5.39 9.17
N ALA A 125 -35.19 6.11 8.50
CA ALA A 125 -35.23 7.51 8.04
C ALA A 125 -35.64 8.65 9.01
N TYR A 126 -34.68 9.40 9.61
CA TYR A 126 -34.96 10.73 10.22
C TYR A 126 -33.74 11.71 10.22
N PRO A 127 -33.99 13.04 10.23
CA PRO A 127 -32.97 14.10 10.19
C PRO A 127 -32.39 14.38 11.58
N GLY A 128 -31.07 14.54 11.68
CA GLY A 128 -30.37 14.85 12.93
C GLY A 128 -29.04 14.12 13.05
N ALA A 129 -28.05 14.51 12.26
CA ALA A 129 -26.69 14.01 12.41
C ALA A 129 -26.00 14.72 13.59
N THR A 130 -26.00 14.09 14.76
CA THR A 130 -25.04 14.43 15.82
C THR A 130 -23.74 13.69 15.55
N THR A 131 -22.70 14.45 15.24
CA THR A 131 -21.33 13.96 15.12
C THR A 131 -20.86 13.43 16.47
N ILE A 132 -20.52 12.14 16.53
CA ILE A 132 -19.82 11.57 17.68
C ILE A 132 -18.36 12.05 17.58
N PRO A 133 -17.82 12.84 18.52
CA PRO A 133 -16.42 13.23 18.49
C PRO A 133 -15.55 11.99 18.77
N THR A 134 -14.70 11.62 17.82
CA THR A 134 -13.60 10.70 18.08
C THR A 134 -12.65 11.38 19.08
N PRO A 135 -12.19 10.68 20.14
CA PRO A 135 -11.22 11.25 21.06
C PRO A 135 -9.91 11.51 20.29
N GLN A 136 -9.62 12.79 20.05
CA GLN A 136 -8.38 13.24 19.45
C GLN A 136 -7.26 13.01 20.46
N MET A 137 -6.25 12.23 20.08
CA MET A 137 -5.05 12.02 20.89
C MET A 137 -4.44 13.37 21.26
N THR A 138 -4.13 13.58 22.54
CA THR A 138 -3.56 14.87 22.97
C THR A 138 -2.13 15.02 22.42
N LYS A 139 -1.69 16.26 22.16
CA LYS A 139 -0.32 16.54 21.68
C LYS A 139 0.76 15.95 22.59
N GLU A 140 0.49 15.89 23.90
CA GLU A 140 1.39 15.31 24.89
C GLU A 140 1.54 13.79 24.72
N GLN A 141 0.44 13.09 24.43
CA GLN A 141 0.46 11.66 24.15
C GLN A 141 1.21 11.35 22.85
N GLU A 142 1.05 12.18 21.82
CA GLU A 142 1.78 12.06 20.56
C GLU A 142 3.30 12.25 20.78
N ILE A 143 3.70 13.25 21.56
CA ILE A 143 5.11 13.48 21.91
C ILE A 143 5.70 12.28 22.67
N GLN A 144 4.96 11.70 23.63
CA GLN A 144 5.42 10.51 24.37
C GLN A 144 5.56 9.29 23.44
N MET A 145 4.62 9.11 22.51
CA MET A 145 4.68 8.03 21.54
C MET A 145 5.90 8.17 20.61
N LEU A 146 6.15 9.38 20.10
CA LEU A 146 7.31 9.66 19.23
C LEU A 146 8.64 9.46 19.97
N LYS A 147 8.71 9.85 21.25
CA LYS A 147 9.90 9.58 22.10
C LYS A 147 10.15 8.09 22.27
N ASN A 148 9.10 7.31 22.54
CA ASN A 148 9.22 5.86 22.67
C ASN A 148 9.67 5.21 21.35
N GLN A 149 9.12 5.67 20.21
CA GLN A 149 9.55 5.21 18.89
C GLN A 149 11.03 5.53 18.61
N MET A 150 11.48 6.75 18.95
CA MET A 150 12.87 7.16 18.80
C MET A 150 13.82 6.26 19.58
N GLN A 151 13.48 5.90 20.82
CA GLN A 151 14.31 5.06 21.66
C GLN A 151 14.42 3.62 21.13
N VAL A 152 13.33 3.08 20.58
CA VAL A 152 13.36 1.77 19.91
C VAL A 152 14.26 1.79 18.68
N LEU A 153 14.17 2.84 17.84
CA LEU A 153 15.00 2.98 16.65
C LEU A 153 16.49 3.13 16.99
N GLN A 154 16.81 3.84 18.08
CA GLN A 154 18.19 3.95 18.57
C GLN A 154 18.76 2.58 18.96
N ASN A 155 17.99 1.78 19.70
CA ASN A 155 18.41 0.42 20.06
C ASN A 155 18.62 -0.47 18.82
N GLN A 156 17.74 -0.36 17.82
CA GLN A 156 17.88 -1.10 16.56
C GLN A 156 19.13 -0.68 15.77
N LEU A 157 19.40 0.62 15.69
CA LEU A 157 20.62 1.14 15.06
C LEU A 157 21.88 0.64 15.75
N GLU A 158 21.87 0.55 17.08
CA GLU A 158 22.99 0.05 17.85
C GLU A 158 23.25 -1.45 17.61
N GLN A 159 22.19 -2.25 17.56
CA GLN A 159 22.28 -3.66 17.21
C GLN A 159 22.79 -3.87 15.78
N LEU A 160 22.31 -3.09 14.81
CA LEU A 160 22.78 -3.13 13.43
C LEU A 160 24.27 -2.75 13.34
N ARG A 161 24.70 -1.69 14.03
CA ARG A 161 26.11 -1.28 14.11
C ARG A 161 26.98 -2.37 14.73
N LYS A 162 26.49 -3.06 15.75
CA LYS A 162 27.23 -4.18 16.37
C LYS A 162 27.40 -5.33 15.37
N ARG A 163 26.33 -5.69 14.66
CA ARG A 163 26.37 -6.75 13.63
C ARG A 163 27.30 -6.40 12.47
N LEU A 164 27.31 -5.14 12.04
CA LEU A 164 28.21 -4.67 10.98
C LEU A 164 29.68 -4.85 11.39
N ARG A 165 30.05 -4.46 12.61
CA ARG A 165 31.41 -4.63 13.14
C ARG A 165 31.83 -6.10 13.31
N GLU A 166 30.87 -7.00 13.55
CA GLU A 166 31.13 -8.45 13.61
C GLU A 166 31.41 -9.04 12.23
N LEU A 167 30.79 -8.49 11.17
CA LEU A 167 30.95 -8.94 9.79
C LEU A 167 32.14 -8.29 9.06
N GLU A 168 32.62 -7.14 9.53
CA GLU A 168 33.80 -6.44 8.98
C GLU A 168 35.14 -6.93 9.57
N ARG A 169 35.13 -8.00 10.39
CA ARG A 169 36.33 -8.70 10.88
C ARG A 169 36.62 -9.95 10.07
#